data_AF-A0A2N2HE80-F1
#
_entry.id   AF-A0A2N2HE80-F1
#
_cell.length_a   1.000
_cell.length_b   1.000
_cell.length_c   1.000
_cell.angle_alpha   90.00
_cell.angle_beta   90.00
_cell.angle_gamma   90.00
#
_symmetry.space_group_name_H-M   'P 1'
#
loop_
_entity.id
_entity.type
_entity.pdbx_description
1 polymer ?
#
loop_
_entity_poly.entity_id
_entity_poly.type
_entity_poly.pdbx_seq_one_letter_code
_entity_poly.pdbx_strand_id
1 'polypeptide(L)'
;MKPLGKARQVLLYAGPFPALAFFKIWAASGPSSGSLTIVAFLMLAFCATVIGFALKWDKPTYFDWTVALYFVVISLSLTAWPDAAGRLLTKNSVTGIYLCLFAASFFPPLLGMDPFTSHYAKKSTPRVFWDNPVFISINRIMTYSWAGIFAVSAALSLYPSVITRALIPLAVILGLGVPFNILFPDFYLRRRGLPTLRQQKKMGEVVESVQRQKESSAAPAVKPPETAPRETVYRKKEGAMKILALNSSPRSGGDSKTELMMNSLVQGMREAGADVDVVDLRKKKINPCSGCFTCWTKTPGVCIHKDDMTSELFPKFLQSDLVVYASPLYHFTVNAAMKTFIERTLPILQPFLNETGGGATGHPLRQPFPKAVILSVAGFPEMSVFDQLSAWVRFLFGRGGNLVAEIYRPAAESLVLPFFKEKSQEILGAVKEAGQEIVKDMKVAPETLARVTQDIAGGKEVIRKMANLMWKSCIAEGITPREFMERGVAPRPDSIETFMMVFSMGFNPDAAGETKAILQFHFSGETEGSCHFRIENRRIEAIDGRAQNPDLTIESPFELWMDIMTGKADGQQMFMDQKYRATGDFSLLIRLSQLFGK
;
A
#
# COMPACT_ATOMS: atom_id res chain seq x y z
N MET A 1 2.25 -18.67 23.45
CA MET A 1 1.73 -18.85 24.83
C MET A 1 0.39 -19.54 24.72
N LYS A 2 0.12 -20.60 25.51
CA LYS A 2 -1.21 -21.23 25.55
C LYS A 2 -2.26 -20.19 26.00
N PRO A 3 -3.46 -20.16 25.41
CA PRO A 3 -4.50 -19.24 25.86
C PRO A 3 -4.83 -19.51 27.33
N LEU A 4 -4.81 -18.45 28.15
CA LEU A 4 -5.22 -18.51 29.56
C LEU A 4 -6.66 -19.02 29.64
N GLY A 5 -6.94 -19.97 30.53
CA GLY A 5 -8.30 -20.46 30.77
C GLY A 5 -9.26 -19.34 31.21
N LYS A 6 -10.56 -19.46 30.87
CA LYS A 6 -11.59 -18.43 31.13
C LYS A 6 -11.58 -17.90 32.57
N ALA A 7 -11.34 -18.75 33.57
CA ALA A 7 -11.29 -18.36 34.98
C ALA A 7 -10.11 -17.42 35.31
N ARG A 8 -8.90 -17.72 34.79
CA ARG A 8 -7.71 -16.85 34.97
C ARG A 8 -7.88 -15.53 34.25
N GLN A 9 -8.52 -15.55 33.09
CA GLN A 9 -8.90 -14.33 32.40
C GLN A 9 -9.81 -13.49 33.30
N VAL A 10 -10.97 -14.00 33.74
CA VAL A 10 -11.90 -13.23 34.58
C VAL A 10 -11.20 -12.61 35.80
N LEU A 11 -10.29 -13.34 36.46
CA LEU A 11 -9.51 -12.80 37.58
C LEU A 11 -8.61 -11.61 37.18
N LEU A 12 -7.97 -11.66 36.02
CA LEU A 12 -7.09 -10.58 35.54
C LEU A 12 -7.87 -9.32 35.10
N TYR A 13 -9.10 -9.48 34.61
CA TYR A 13 -9.88 -8.35 34.07
C TYR A 13 -10.81 -7.70 35.09
N ALA A 14 -11.46 -8.52 35.92
CA ALA A 14 -12.34 -8.03 36.96
C ALA A 14 -11.62 -7.86 38.31
N GLY A 15 -10.38 -8.33 38.43
CA GLY A 15 -9.62 -8.47 39.66
C GLY A 15 -9.71 -7.32 40.66
N PRO A 16 -9.49 -6.05 40.28
CA PRO A 16 -9.49 -4.93 41.23
C PRO A 16 -10.89 -4.43 41.60
N PHE A 17 -11.93 -4.75 40.82
CA PHE A 17 -13.29 -4.20 41.01
C PHE A 17 -14.05 -4.77 42.22
N PRO A 18 -13.93 -6.06 42.60
CA PRO A 18 -14.50 -6.61 43.83
C PRO A 18 -14.06 -5.83 45.08
N ALA A 19 -12.81 -5.39 45.15
CA ALA A 19 -12.32 -4.60 46.27
C ALA A 19 -13.06 -3.25 46.37
N LEU A 20 -13.22 -2.55 45.24
CA LEU A 20 -13.98 -1.31 45.18
C LEU A 20 -15.46 -1.53 45.51
N ALA A 21 -16.09 -2.57 44.95
CA ALA A 21 -17.50 -2.86 45.16
C ALA A 21 -17.81 -3.23 46.62
N PHE A 22 -16.99 -4.10 47.22
CA PHE A 22 -17.09 -4.45 48.63
C PHE A 22 -16.87 -3.23 49.52
N PHE A 23 -15.78 -2.49 49.30
CA PHE A 23 -15.46 -1.31 50.09
C PHE A 23 -16.55 -0.23 49.98
N LYS A 24 -17.13 -0.05 48.78
CA LYS A 24 -18.27 0.85 48.55
C LYS A 24 -19.47 0.51 49.44
N ILE A 25 -19.90 -0.75 49.42
CA ILE A 25 -21.11 -1.21 50.11
C ILE A 25 -20.88 -1.22 51.62
N TRP A 26 -19.72 -1.69 52.05
CA TRP A 26 -19.39 -1.83 53.46
C TRP A 26 -19.05 -0.49 54.14
N ALA A 27 -18.26 0.38 53.51
CA ALA A 27 -17.95 1.70 54.10
C ALA A 27 -19.20 2.59 54.22
N ALA A 28 -20.22 2.36 53.38
CA ALA A 28 -21.50 3.06 53.46
C ALA A 28 -22.35 2.65 54.69
N SER A 29 -22.05 1.53 55.36
CA SER A 29 -22.76 1.11 56.58
C SER A 29 -22.30 1.85 57.84
N GLY A 30 -21.35 2.80 57.71
CA GLY A 30 -20.82 3.61 58.82
C GLY A 30 -19.95 2.87 59.84
N PRO A 31 -18.97 2.04 59.43
CA PRO A 31 -18.07 1.36 60.37
C PRO A 31 -17.11 2.33 61.10
N SER A 32 -16.57 1.91 62.23
CA SER A 32 -15.59 2.69 63.01
C SER A 32 -14.29 2.93 62.24
N SER A 33 -13.56 4.01 62.56
CA SER A 33 -12.27 4.32 61.90
C SER A 33 -11.24 3.19 62.02
N GLY A 34 -11.19 2.48 63.14
CA GLY A 34 -10.35 1.29 63.29
C GLY A 34 -10.72 0.17 62.33
N SER A 35 -12.03 -0.09 62.17
CA SER A 35 -12.53 -1.09 61.22
C SER A 35 -12.21 -0.68 59.78
N LEU A 36 -12.41 0.60 59.42
CA LEU A 36 -12.09 1.14 58.09
C LEU A 36 -10.61 0.95 57.76
N THR A 37 -9.73 1.16 58.74
CA THR A 37 -8.28 1.00 58.57
C THR A 37 -7.93 -0.45 58.25
N ILE A 38 -8.45 -1.40 59.04
CA ILE A 38 -8.22 -2.83 58.84
C ILE A 38 -8.70 -3.26 57.45
N VAL A 39 -9.93 -2.89 57.08
CA VAL A 39 -10.49 -3.28 55.78
C VAL A 39 -9.76 -2.61 54.61
N ALA A 40 -9.30 -1.36 54.75
CA ALA A 40 -8.49 -0.71 53.72
C ALA A 40 -7.18 -1.46 53.45
N PHE A 41 -6.49 -1.91 54.51
CA PHE A 41 -5.28 -2.74 54.38
C PHE A 41 -5.59 -4.12 53.78
N LEU A 42 -6.72 -4.74 54.14
CA LEU A 42 -7.15 -6.00 53.53
C LEU A 42 -7.44 -5.83 52.03
N MET A 43 -8.09 -4.74 51.64
CA MET A 43 -8.34 -4.44 50.23
C MET A 43 -7.04 -4.13 49.47
N LEU A 44 -6.07 -3.45 50.10
CA LEU A 44 -4.74 -3.23 49.53
C LEU A 44 -4.00 -4.56 49.32
N ALA A 45 -4.01 -5.45 50.32
CA ALA A 45 -3.40 -6.78 50.22
C ALA A 45 -4.06 -7.62 49.12
N PHE A 46 -5.38 -7.53 48.97
CA PHE A 46 -6.11 -8.15 47.87
C PHE A 46 -5.67 -7.58 46.51
N CYS A 47 -5.55 -6.25 46.36
CA CYS A 47 -5.07 -5.62 45.13
C CYS A 47 -3.63 -6.04 44.80
N ALA A 48 -2.74 -6.08 45.80
CA ALA A 48 -1.36 -6.55 45.63
C ALA A 48 -1.31 -8.03 45.18
N THR A 49 -2.22 -8.85 45.69
CA THR A 49 -2.36 -10.26 45.29
C THR A 49 -2.83 -10.38 43.84
N VAL A 50 -3.82 -9.57 43.43
CA VAL A 50 -4.30 -9.50 42.04
C VAL A 50 -3.17 -9.06 41.11
N ILE A 51 -2.39 -8.03 41.48
CA ILE A 51 -1.22 -7.59 40.71
C ILE A 51 -0.15 -8.68 40.65
N GLY A 52 0.10 -9.40 41.73
CA GLY A 52 1.05 -10.52 41.76
C GLY A 52 0.63 -11.65 40.81
N PHE A 53 -0.66 -12.00 40.78
CA PHE A 53 -1.18 -12.93 39.78
C PHE A 53 -1.11 -12.36 38.36
N ALA A 54 -1.36 -11.06 38.18
CA ALA A 54 -1.22 -10.39 36.90
C ALA A 54 0.21 -10.43 36.38
N LEU A 55 1.21 -10.09 37.18
CA LEU A 55 2.63 -10.20 36.82
C LEU A 55 3.06 -11.64 36.47
N LYS A 56 2.44 -12.65 37.10
CA LYS A 56 2.73 -14.06 36.85
C LYS A 56 2.06 -14.60 35.58
N TRP A 57 0.89 -14.09 35.22
CA TRP A 57 0.07 -14.64 34.13
C TRP A 57 0.06 -13.79 32.87
N ASP A 58 0.21 -12.47 32.99
CA ASP A 58 0.24 -11.50 31.89
C ASP A 58 0.88 -10.16 32.35
N LYS A 59 0.35 -9.00 31.91
CA LYS A 59 0.75 -7.66 32.37
C LYS A 59 -0.38 -7.02 33.18
N PRO A 60 -0.09 -6.44 34.37
CA PRO A 60 -1.08 -5.65 35.10
C PRO A 60 -1.55 -4.47 34.26
N THR A 61 -2.85 -4.22 34.31
CA THR A 61 -3.43 -3.01 33.75
C THR A 61 -3.11 -1.82 34.64
N TYR A 62 -3.14 -0.62 34.09
CA TYR A 62 -3.04 0.58 34.93
C TYR A 62 -4.24 0.71 35.89
N PHE A 63 -5.39 0.08 35.62
CA PHE A 63 -6.51 -0.01 36.57
C PHE A 63 -6.11 -0.75 37.84
N ASP A 64 -5.34 -1.84 37.72
CA ASP A 64 -4.84 -2.57 38.88
C ASP A 64 -3.96 -1.67 39.76
N TRP A 65 -3.07 -0.92 39.13
CA TRP A 65 -2.19 0.02 39.82
C TRP A 65 -2.92 1.23 40.41
N THR A 66 -3.88 1.82 39.71
CA THR A 66 -4.65 2.96 40.21
C THR A 66 -5.53 2.57 41.39
N VAL A 67 -6.15 1.39 41.36
CA VAL A 67 -6.97 0.90 42.48
C VAL A 67 -6.11 0.53 43.68
N ALA A 68 -4.94 -0.09 43.46
CA ALA A 68 -3.98 -0.32 44.55
C ALA A 68 -3.51 1.01 45.17
N LEU A 69 -3.17 2.02 44.35
CA LEU A 69 -2.78 3.35 44.80
C LEU A 69 -3.89 4.02 45.62
N TYR A 70 -5.15 3.90 45.20
CA TYR A 70 -6.29 4.40 45.96
C TYR A 70 -6.36 3.81 47.38
N PHE A 71 -6.17 2.48 47.52
CA PHE A 71 -6.15 1.84 48.83
C PHE A 71 -4.88 2.15 49.63
N VAL A 72 -3.73 2.41 49.00
CA VAL A 72 -2.54 2.95 49.69
C VAL A 72 -2.86 4.31 50.30
N VAL A 73 -3.40 5.23 49.51
CA VAL A 73 -3.74 6.59 49.98
C VAL A 73 -4.72 6.53 51.14
N ILE A 74 -5.79 5.74 51.01
CA ILE A 74 -6.79 5.59 52.07
C ILE A 74 -6.18 4.99 53.34
N SER A 75 -5.38 3.93 53.22
CA SER A 75 -4.78 3.27 54.38
C SER A 75 -3.83 4.21 55.12
N LEU A 76 -3.01 4.98 54.39
CA LEU A 76 -2.13 5.99 54.97
C LEU A 76 -2.92 7.13 55.62
N SER A 77 -3.97 7.65 54.96
CA SER A 77 -4.81 8.71 55.52
C SER A 77 -5.55 8.28 56.79
N LEU A 78 -6.07 7.05 56.82
CA LEU A 78 -6.74 6.48 58.00
C LEU A 78 -5.77 6.23 59.16
N THR A 79 -4.50 5.91 58.86
CA THR A 79 -3.46 5.73 59.88
C THR A 79 -3.00 7.07 60.45
N ALA A 80 -2.81 8.08 59.58
CA ALA A 80 -2.32 9.39 59.99
C ALA A 80 -3.40 10.28 60.64
N TRP A 81 -4.66 10.18 60.19
CA TRP A 81 -5.79 10.98 60.69
C TRP A 81 -7.08 10.15 60.83
N PRO A 82 -7.17 9.24 61.82
CA PRO A 82 -8.28 8.27 61.92
C PRO A 82 -9.67 8.91 61.96
N ASP A 83 -9.84 10.00 62.72
CA ASP A 83 -11.16 10.64 62.88
C ASP A 83 -11.56 11.47 61.67
N ALA A 84 -10.64 12.27 61.13
CA ALA A 84 -10.92 13.13 59.99
C ALA A 84 -11.08 12.33 58.69
N ALA A 85 -10.17 11.37 58.43
CA ALA A 85 -10.23 10.50 57.27
C ALA A 85 -11.42 9.53 57.35
N GLY A 86 -11.73 8.98 58.54
CA GLY A 86 -12.88 8.11 58.76
C GLY A 86 -14.21 8.81 58.46
N ARG A 87 -14.40 10.04 58.95
CA ARG A 87 -15.60 10.86 58.63
C ARG A 87 -15.70 11.20 57.15
N LEU A 88 -14.58 11.52 56.51
CA LEU A 88 -14.55 11.86 55.09
C LEU A 88 -14.90 10.64 54.21
N LEU A 89 -14.34 9.49 54.53
CA LEU A 89 -14.55 8.24 53.78
C LEU A 89 -15.96 7.70 53.94
N THR A 90 -16.53 7.69 55.14
CA THR A 90 -17.92 7.26 55.33
C THR A 90 -18.91 8.17 54.58
N LYS A 91 -18.66 9.48 54.57
CA LYS A 91 -19.51 10.45 53.86
C LYS A 91 -19.39 10.38 52.35
N ASN A 92 -18.18 10.16 51.82
CA ASN A 92 -17.84 10.33 50.40
C ASN A 92 -17.18 9.10 49.74
N SER A 93 -17.27 7.91 50.34
CA SER A 93 -16.67 6.65 49.82
C SER A 93 -17.01 6.41 48.35
N VAL A 94 -18.30 6.54 48.01
CA VAL A 94 -18.81 6.37 46.64
C VAL A 94 -18.17 7.36 45.66
N THR A 95 -18.05 8.63 46.06
CA THR A 95 -17.42 9.68 45.24
C THR A 95 -15.93 9.39 45.02
N GLY A 96 -15.22 9.00 46.07
CA GLY A 96 -13.79 8.64 45.97
C GLY A 96 -13.54 7.50 44.98
N ILE A 97 -14.44 6.51 44.94
CA ILE A 97 -14.35 5.39 43.99
C ILE A 97 -14.55 5.85 42.54
N TYR A 98 -15.57 6.66 42.27
CA TYR A 98 -15.78 7.16 40.90
C TYR A 98 -14.67 8.11 40.44
N LEU A 99 -14.09 8.91 41.34
CA LEU A 99 -12.91 9.72 41.02
C LEU A 99 -11.69 8.84 40.72
N CYS A 100 -11.49 7.74 41.45
CA CYS A 100 -10.46 6.76 41.15
C CYS A 100 -10.65 6.14 39.75
N LEU A 101 -11.87 5.71 39.42
CA LEU A 101 -12.20 5.11 38.12
C LEU A 101 -12.09 6.12 36.96
N PHE A 102 -12.48 7.38 37.22
CA PHE A 102 -12.28 8.49 36.28
C PHE A 102 -10.80 8.72 36.01
N ALA A 103 -9.98 8.86 37.06
CA ALA A 103 -8.54 9.09 36.92
C ALA A 103 -7.86 7.93 36.18
N ALA A 104 -8.22 6.69 36.50
CA ALA A 104 -7.75 5.50 35.78
C ALA A 104 -8.12 5.55 34.30
N SER A 105 -9.30 6.06 33.94
CA SER A 105 -9.75 6.08 32.54
C SER A 105 -9.22 7.27 31.73
N PHE A 106 -9.11 8.45 32.35
CA PHE A 106 -8.89 9.73 31.65
C PHE A 106 -7.42 10.06 31.43
N PHE A 107 -6.57 9.91 32.44
CA PHE A 107 -5.18 10.36 32.38
C PHE A 107 -4.25 9.46 31.55
N PRO A 108 -4.31 8.12 31.63
CA PRO A 108 -3.36 7.29 30.90
C PRO A 108 -3.35 7.53 29.38
N PRO A 109 -4.51 7.65 28.69
CA PRO A 109 -4.51 7.99 27.26
C PRO A 109 -3.95 9.38 26.94
N LEU A 110 -4.05 10.37 27.84
CA LEU A 110 -3.44 11.69 27.67
C LEU A 110 -1.92 11.65 27.78
N LEU A 111 -1.38 10.71 28.56
CA LEU A 111 0.05 10.45 28.71
C LEU A 111 0.62 9.53 27.62
N GLY A 112 -0.16 9.23 26.57
CA GLY A 112 0.25 8.37 25.47
C GLY A 112 0.22 6.87 25.78
N MET A 113 -0.43 6.44 26.87
CA MET A 113 -0.61 5.02 27.18
C MET A 113 -1.80 4.43 26.40
N ASP A 114 -1.76 3.12 26.15
CA ASP A 114 -2.85 2.40 25.48
C ASP A 114 -4.19 2.56 26.23
N PRO A 115 -5.33 2.75 25.54
CA PRO A 115 -6.64 2.80 26.21
C PRO A 115 -6.98 1.45 26.88
N PHE A 116 -7.55 1.43 28.09
CA PHE A 116 -7.81 0.18 28.82
C PHE A 116 -8.77 -0.74 28.08
N THR A 117 -9.72 -0.16 27.36
CA THR A 117 -10.68 -0.91 26.53
C THR A 117 -9.98 -1.77 25.49
N SER A 118 -8.78 -1.38 25.04
CA SER A 118 -7.96 -2.18 24.12
C SER A 118 -7.60 -3.53 24.72
N HIS A 119 -7.33 -3.61 26.02
CA HIS A 119 -6.99 -4.86 26.70
C HIS A 119 -8.15 -5.87 26.63
N TYR A 120 -9.40 -5.39 26.61
CA TYR A 120 -10.59 -6.21 26.46
C TYR A 120 -10.87 -6.53 24.99
N ALA A 121 -10.77 -5.54 24.10
CA ALA A 121 -11.03 -5.70 22.67
C ALA A 121 -10.07 -6.69 22.00
N LYS A 122 -8.84 -6.83 22.52
CA LYS A 122 -7.85 -7.82 22.05
C LYS A 122 -8.34 -9.28 22.13
N LYS A 123 -9.44 -9.59 22.85
CA LYS A 123 -10.05 -10.93 22.91
C LYS A 123 -10.96 -11.27 21.74
N SER A 124 -11.74 -10.30 21.30
CA SER A 124 -12.70 -10.45 20.20
C SER A 124 -12.06 -10.12 18.86
N THR A 125 -10.95 -9.39 18.88
CA THR A 125 -10.24 -8.91 17.70
C THR A 125 -8.94 -9.69 17.48
N PRO A 126 -8.72 -10.29 16.31
CA PRO A 126 -7.48 -10.98 15.98
C PRO A 126 -6.24 -10.09 16.09
N ARG A 127 -5.11 -10.70 16.44
CA ARG A 127 -3.85 -9.99 16.71
C ARG A 127 -3.39 -9.06 15.58
N VAL A 128 -3.68 -9.41 14.32
CA VAL A 128 -3.34 -8.62 13.13
C VAL A 128 -3.94 -7.21 13.14
N PHE A 129 -5.02 -6.97 13.91
CA PHE A 129 -5.67 -5.66 13.98
C PHE A 129 -5.26 -4.83 15.21
N TRP A 130 -4.44 -5.34 16.13
CA TRP A 130 -4.18 -4.67 17.41
C TRP A 130 -3.43 -3.33 17.27
N ASP A 131 -2.53 -3.24 16.29
CA ASP A 131 -1.73 -2.03 16.04
C ASP A 131 -2.38 -1.12 14.98
N ASN A 132 -3.59 -1.47 14.52
CA ASN A 132 -4.30 -0.69 13.51
C ASN A 132 -4.78 0.67 14.10
N PRO A 133 -4.54 1.80 13.43
CA PRO A 133 -5.01 3.12 13.88
C PRO A 133 -6.53 3.19 14.14
N VAL A 134 -7.33 2.41 13.40
CA VAL A 134 -8.78 2.27 13.59
C VAL A 134 -9.09 1.54 14.89
N PHE A 135 -8.38 0.45 15.20
CA PHE A 135 -8.54 -0.28 16.45
C PHE A 135 -8.18 0.60 17.65
N ILE A 136 -7.07 1.34 17.56
CA ILE A 136 -6.65 2.28 18.61
C ILE A 136 -7.69 3.39 18.78
N SER A 137 -8.23 3.93 17.68
CA SER A 137 -9.23 5.00 17.72
C SER A 137 -10.57 4.57 18.32
N ILE A 138 -11.06 3.38 17.98
CA ILE A 138 -12.28 2.80 18.56
C ILE A 138 -12.11 2.67 20.09
N ASN A 139 -11.01 2.06 20.53
CA ASN A 139 -10.75 1.85 21.95
C ASN A 139 -10.55 3.17 22.71
N ARG A 140 -9.89 4.16 22.11
CA ARG A 140 -9.72 5.48 22.69
C ARG A 140 -11.06 6.18 22.92
N ILE A 141 -11.97 6.15 21.93
CA ILE A 141 -13.32 6.72 22.08
C ILE A 141 -14.06 6.01 23.21
N MET A 142 -14.03 4.69 23.25
CA MET A 142 -14.69 3.91 24.30
C MET A 142 -14.13 4.22 25.69
N THR A 143 -12.81 4.38 25.82
CA THR A 143 -12.16 4.73 27.08
C THR A 143 -12.60 6.11 27.57
N TYR A 144 -12.66 7.12 26.68
CA TYR A 144 -13.14 8.45 27.06
C TYR A 144 -14.65 8.48 27.36
N SER A 145 -15.46 7.65 26.72
CA SER A 145 -16.87 7.48 27.10
C SER A 145 -17.00 6.94 28.53
N TRP A 146 -16.17 5.98 28.93
CA TRP A 146 -16.12 5.51 30.33
C TRP A 146 -15.66 6.60 31.30
N ALA A 147 -14.64 7.37 30.94
CA ALA A 147 -14.22 8.52 31.74
C ALA A 147 -15.39 9.50 31.96
N GLY A 148 -16.16 9.82 30.92
CA GLY A 148 -17.35 10.66 31.04
C GLY A 148 -18.40 10.08 31.99
N ILE A 149 -18.69 8.78 31.90
CA ILE A 149 -19.64 8.09 32.79
C ILE A 149 -19.17 8.16 34.26
N PHE A 150 -17.88 7.93 34.51
CA PHE A 150 -17.33 8.00 35.87
C PHE A 150 -17.31 9.43 36.41
N ALA A 151 -17.04 10.43 35.59
CA ALA A 151 -17.11 11.84 35.99
C ALA A 151 -18.54 12.25 36.39
N VAL A 152 -19.54 11.89 35.58
CA VAL A 152 -20.96 12.13 35.90
C VAL A 152 -21.36 11.39 37.17
N SER A 153 -20.92 10.14 37.33
CA SER A 153 -21.22 9.34 38.52
C SER A 153 -20.59 9.91 39.79
N ALA A 154 -19.38 10.47 39.71
CA ALA A 154 -18.73 11.17 40.81
C ALA A 154 -19.47 12.46 41.18
N ALA A 155 -19.95 13.21 40.20
CA ALA A 155 -20.73 14.43 40.44
C ALA A 155 -22.08 14.11 41.11
N LEU A 156 -22.79 13.09 40.63
CA LEU A 156 -24.06 12.65 41.20
C LEU A 156 -23.90 12.12 42.64
N SER A 157 -22.80 11.44 42.95
CA SER A 157 -22.59 10.87 44.28
C SER A 157 -22.32 11.90 45.38
N LEU A 158 -22.05 13.18 45.02
CA LEU A 158 -21.99 14.30 45.96
C LEU A 158 -23.34 14.56 46.64
N TYR A 159 -24.45 14.30 45.94
CA TYR A 159 -25.78 14.42 46.52
C TYR A 159 -26.08 13.21 47.42
N PRO A 160 -26.56 13.40 48.67
CA PRO A 160 -26.70 12.34 49.66
C PRO A 160 -27.98 11.51 49.47
N SER A 161 -28.17 10.91 48.29
CA SER A 161 -29.30 10.02 48.00
C SER A 161 -28.81 8.65 47.52
N VAL A 162 -29.49 7.59 47.95
CA VAL A 162 -29.28 6.22 47.42
C VAL A 162 -29.49 6.20 45.91
N ILE A 163 -30.43 7.00 45.41
CA ILE A 163 -30.74 7.12 43.99
C ILE A 163 -29.52 7.67 43.24
N THR A 164 -28.91 8.76 43.71
CA THR A 164 -27.79 9.42 43.03
C THR A 164 -26.44 8.73 43.26
N ARG A 165 -26.27 8.01 44.38
CA ARG A 165 -25.03 7.28 44.73
C ARG A 165 -24.96 5.86 44.16
N ALA A 166 -26.11 5.23 43.92
CA ALA A 166 -26.18 3.84 43.48
C ALA A 166 -27.05 3.64 42.24
N LEU A 167 -28.34 3.99 42.28
CA LEU A 167 -29.29 3.58 41.24
C LEU A 167 -29.03 4.26 39.89
N ILE A 168 -28.86 5.58 39.84
CA ILE A 168 -28.62 6.32 38.60
C ILE A 168 -27.26 5.93 37.98
N PRO A 169 -26.14 5.95 38.72
CA PRO A 169 -24.86 5.48 38.16
C PRO A 169 -24.93 4.05 37.63
N LEU A 170 -25.60 3.14 38.34
CA LEU A 170 -25.78 1.77 37.89
C LEU A 170 -26.61 1.72 36.60
N ALA A 171 -27.71 2.49 36.52
CA ALA A 171 -28.53 2.60 35.32
C ALA A 171 -27.78 3.19 34.12
N VAL A 172 -26.92 4.20 34.34
CA VAL A 172 -26.08 4.78 33.28
C VAL A 172 -25.01 3.79 32.82
N ILE A 173 -24.35 3.10 33.75
CA ILE A 173 -23.32 2.09 33.42
C ILE A 173 -23.94 0.93 32.64
N LEU A 174 -25.07 0.39 33.12
CA LEU A 174 -25.72 -0.78 32.50
C LEU A 174 -26.56 -0.43 31.27
N GLY A 175 -27.20 0.74 31.25
CA GLY A 175 -28.12 1.15 30.18
C GLY A 175 -27.46 1.95 29.06
N LEU A 176 -26.35 2.64 29.33
CA LEU A 176 -25.61 3.42 28.33
C LEU A 176 -24.20 2.88 28.10
N GLY A 177 -23.41 2.72 29.17
CA GLY A 177 -22.00 2.36 29.10
C GLY A 177 -21.75 1.00 28.46
N VAL A 178 -22.38 -0.05 28.99
CA VAL A 178 -22.23 -1.43 28.48
C VAL A 178 -22.77 -1.56 27.05
N PRO A 179 -23.99 -1.11 26.71
CA PRO A 179 -24.50 -1.18 25.33
C PRO A 179 -23.63 -0.41 24.34
N PHE A 180 -23.17 0.79 24.69
CA PHE A 180 -22.26 1.56 23.85
C PHE A 180 -20.96 0.79 23.58
N ASN A 181 -20.34 0.24 24.61
CA ASN A 181 -19.10 -0.52 24.52
C ASN A 181 -19.23 -1.77 23.61
N ILE A 182 -20.42 -2.40 23.58
CA ILE A 182 -20.72 -3.56 22.72
C ILE A 182 -21.00 -3.13 21.27
N LEU A 183 -21.80 -2.09 21.07
CA LEU A 183 -22.35 -1.74 19.75
C LEU A 183 -21.47 -0.78 18.95
N PHE A 184 -20.75 0.11 19.63
CA PHE A 184 -19.98 1.18 19.00
C PHE A 184 -18.87 0.69 18.05
N PRO A 185 -18.09 -0.36 18.35
CA PRO A 185 -17.04 -0.83 17.45
C PRO A 185 -17.57 -1.17 16.05
N ASP A 186 -18.65 -1.96 15.96
CA ASP A 186 -19.25 -2.36 14.68
C ASP A 186 -19.92 -1.18 13.97
N PHE A 187 -20.55 -0.27 14.72
CA PHE A 187 -21.09 0.97 14.16
C PHE A 187 -19.99 1.82 13.50
N TYR A 188 -18.85 2.00 14.18
CA TYR A 188 -17.72 2.77 13.69
C TYR A 188 -17.12 2.13 12.42
N LEU A 189 -16.95 0.81 12.42
CA LEU A 189 -16.42 0.06 11.27
C LEU A 189 -17.34 0.18 10.05
N ARG A 190 -18.65 -0.02 10.22
CA ARG A 190 -19.64 0.10 9.13
C ARG A 190 -19.67 1.49 8.50
N ARG A 191 -19.62 2.55 9.32
CA ARG A 191 -19.63 3.93 8.83
C ARG A 191 -18.41 4.29 7.96
N ARG A 192 -17.31 3.53 8.10
CA ARG A 192 -16.10 3.68 7.28
C ARG A 192 -15.95 2.62 6.18
N GLY A 193 -16.98 1.81 5.91
CA GLY A 193 -16.92 0.75 4.91
C GLY A 193 -15.95 -0.39 5.26
N LEU A 194 -15.63 -0.58 6.55
CA LEU A 194 -14.69 -1.59 7.02
C LEU A 194 -15.42 -2.86 7.52
N PRO A 195 -14.76 -4.03 7.46
CA PRO A 195 -15.33 -5.28 7.97
C PRO A 195 -15.64 -5.21 9.46
N THR A 196 -16.80 -5.73 9.86
CA THR A 196 -17.25 -5.87 11.26
C THR A 196 -16.34 -6.76 12.09
N LEU A 197 -16.41 -6.68 13.42
CA LEU A 197 -15.63 -7.52 14.33
C LEU A 197 -15.85 -9.02 14.08
N ARG A 198 -17.08 -9.43 13.75
CA ARG A 198 -17.39 -10.83 13.40
C ARG A 198 -16.69 -11.27 12.11
N GLN A 199 -16.63 -10.39 11.10
CA GLN A 199 -15.93 -10.66 9.85
C GLN A 199 -14.42 -10.69 10.06
N GLN A 200 -13.88 -9.73 10.82
CA GLN A 200 -12.48 -9.68 11.21
C GLN A 200 -12.06 -10.96 11.95
N LYS A 201 -12.89 -11.46 12.89
CA LYS A 201 -12.64 -12.71 13.61
C LYS A 201 -12.57 -13.92 12.67
N LYS A 202 -13.50 -14.05 11.72
CA LYS A 202 -13.45 -15.10 10.69
C LYS A 202 -12.17 -15.00 9.86
N MET A 203 -11.78 -13.80 9.44
CA MET A 203 -10.51 -13.58 8.72
C MET A 203 -9.31 -14.03 9.56
N GLY A 204 -9.31 -13.75 10.87
CA GLY A 204 -8.28 -14.21 11.79
C GLY A 204 -8.23 -15.73 11.94
N GLU A 205 -9.38 -16.41 12.01
CA GLU A 205 -9.47 -17.87 12.09
C GLU A 205 -8.93 -18.56 10.82
N VAL A 206 -9.19 -17.98 9.64
CA VAL A 206 -8.60 -18.46 8.38
C VAL A 206 -7.08 -18.26 8.35
N VAL A 207 -6.58 -17.14 8.86
CA VAL A 207 -5.12 -16.90 8.96
C VAL A 207 -4.46 -17.88 9.92
N GLU A 208 -5.07 -18.14 11.08
CA GLU A 208 -4.56 -19.09 12.07
C GLU A 208 -4.64 -20.55 11.60
N SER A 209 -5.67 -20.95 10.85
CA SER A 209 -5.78 -22.32 10.31
C SER A 209 -4.72 -22.59 9.24
N VAL A 210 -4.47 -21.60 8.37
CA VAL A 210 -3.39 -21.65 7.37
C VAL A 210 -2.01 -21.69 8.06
N GLN A 211 -1.82 -20.98 9.18
CA GLN A 211 -0.60 -21.06 9.97
C GLN A 211 -0.40 -22.42 10.65
N ARG A 212 -1.46 -23.04 11.22
CA ARG A 212 -1.36 -24.37 11.85
C ARG A 212 -1.04 -25.48 10.84
N GLN A 213 -1.58 -25.42 9.62
CA GLN A 213 -1.20 -26.35 8.55
C GLN A 213 0.28 -26.20 8.13
N LYS A 214 0.83 -24.99 8.23
CA LYS A 214 2.25 -24.71 7.97
C LYS A 214 3.16 -25.22 9.09
N GLU A 215 2.67 -25.25 10.33
CA GLU A 215 3.42 -25.74 11.50
C GLU A 215 3.41 -27.28 11.62
N SER A 216 2.33 -27.97 11.23
CA SER A 216 2.28 -29.45 11.26
C SER A 216 3.05 -30.12 10.12
N SER A 217 3.47 -29.36 9.11
CA SER A 217 4.30 -29.82 7.98
C SER A 217 5.79 -29.43 8.12
N ALA A 218 6.16 -28.76 9.22
CA ALA A 218 7.55 -28.37 9.46
C ALA A 218 8.36 -29.53 10.07
N ALA A 219 9.36 -30.01 9.33
CA ALA A 219 10.38 -30.94 9.81
C ALA A 219 11.13 -30.38 11.06
N PRO A 220 11.68 -31.24 11.94
CA PRO A 220 12.19 -30.79 13.23
C PRO A 220 13.38 -29.84 13.08
N ALA A 221 13.42 -28.85 13.96
CA ALA A 221 14.38 -27.76 13.97
C ALA A 221 15.83 -28.25 14.11
N VAL A 222 16.66 -27.87 13.15
CA VAL A 222 18.12 -27.99 13.24
C VAL A 222 18.62 -27.00 14.30
N LYS A 223 19.33 -27.49 15.32
CA LYS A 223 19.98 -26.66 16.34
C LYS A 223 20.99 -25.71 15.67
N PRO A 224 21.13 -24.46 16.17
CA PRO A 224 22.10 -23.53 15.61
C PRO A 224 23.53 -24.03 15.90
N PRO A 225 24.49 -23.84 14.98
CA PRO A 225 25.87 -24.20 15.24
C PRO A 225 26.41 -23.32 16.36
N GLU A 226 26.93 -23.97 17.39
CA GLU A 226 27.86 -23.34 18.32
C GLU A 226 29.16 -23.02 17.58
N THR A 227 29.73 -21.87 17.92
CA THR A 227 30.99 -21.29 17.44
C THR A 227 30.91 -20.48 16.13
N ALA A 228 31.24 -19.20 16.28
CA ALA A 228 31.39 -18.22 15.21
C ALA A 228 32.44 -18.67 14.18
N PRO A 229 32.24 -18.45 12.86
CA PRO A 229 33.30 -18.69 11.90
C PRO A 229 34.26 -17.50 11.86
N ARG A 230 35.55 -17.86 11.96
CA ARG A 230 36.71 -17.06 11.56
C ARG A 230 36.57 -16.55 10.12
N GLU A 231 37.23 -15.42 9.85
CA GLU A 231 37.39 -14.80 8.53
C GLU A 231 37.51 -15.82 7.40
N THR A 232 36.46 -15.92 6.58
CA THR A 232 36.55 -16.57 5.28
C THR A 232 36.75 -15.50 4.22
N VAL A 233 37.99 -15.42 3.73
CA VAL A 233 38.34 -14.79 2.47
C VAL A 233 37.53 -15.48 1.37
N TYR A 234 36.56 -14.78 0.78
CA TYR A 234 35.75 -15.32 -0.31
C TYR A 234 36.59 -15.40 -1.60
N ARG A 235 36.94 -16.63 -1.97
CA ARG A 235 37.58 -17.00 -3.23
C ARG A 235 36.63 -16.73 -4.41
N LYS A 236 37.13 -16.08 -5.47
CA LYS A 236 36.44 -15.85 -6.75
C LYS A 236 35.90 -17.18 -7.29
N LYS A 237 34.58 -17.32 -7.46
CA LYS A 237 33.95 -18.55 -7.93
C LYS A 237 33.94 -18.56 -9.46
N GLU A 238 34.58 -19.55 -10.05
CA GLU A 238 34.39 -19.93 -11.45
C GLU A 238 32.96 -20.49 -11.59
N GLY A 239 32.08 -19.73 -12.24
CA GLY A 239 30.67 -20.05 -12.45
C GLY A 239 29.94 -18.94 -13.20
N ALA A 240 28.81 -19.25 -13.85
CA ALA A 240 27.99 -18.26 -14.56
C ALA A 240 27.52 -17.12 -13.62
N MET A 241 27.49 -15.88 -14.12
CA MET A 241 27.06 -14.69 -13.37
C MET A 241 25.63 -14.89 -12.85
N LYS A 242 25.42 -14.74 -11.54
CA LYS A 242 24.09 -14.86 -10.91
C LYS A 242 23.39 -13.53 -10.82
N ILE A 243 22.23 -13.43 -11.47
CA ILE A 243 21.44 -12.22 -11.54
C ILE A 243 20.08 -12.44 -10.88
N LEU A 244 19.71 -11.55 -9.96
CA LEU A 244 18.36 -11.47 -9.41
C LEU A 244 17.61 -10.31 -10.09
N ALA A 245 16.63 -10.61 -10.92
CA ALA A 245 15.79 -9.61 -11.58
C ALA A 245 14.46 -9.43 -10.84
N LEU A 246 14.26 -8.24 -10.27
CA LEU A 246 13.10 -7.90 -9.47
C LEU A 246 12.13 -7.04 -10.28
N ASN A 247 10.91 -7.53 -10.48
CA ASN A 247 9.82 -6.79 -11.10
C ASN A 247 8.86 -6.28 -10.03
N SER A 248 8.78 -4.96 -9.84
CA SER A 248 7.84 -4.37 -8.89
C SER A 248 6.52 -3.92 -9.51
N SER A 249 6.32 -4.08 -10.82
CA SER A 249 5.07 -3.66 -11.47
C SER A 249 3.85 -4.36 -10.84
N PRO A 250 2.79 -3.61 -10.48
CA PRO A 250 1.54 -4.20 -10.01
C PRO A 250 0.73 -4.84 -11.15
N ARG A 251 1.05 -4.51 -12.40
CA ARG A 251 0.43 -5.07 -13.61
C ARG A 251 1.16 -6.35 -14.02
N SER A 252 0.54 -7.17 -14.87
CA SER A 252 1.11 -8.40 -15.41
C SER A 252 0.88 -8.51 -16.92
N GLY A 253 1.73 -9.26 -17.63
CA GLY A 253 1.56 -9.49 -19.07
C GLY A 253 1.69 -8.19 -19.89
N GLY A 254 0.94 -8.09 -20.99
CA GLY A 254 1.01 -6.95 -21.92
C GLY A 254 0.69 -5.58 -21.29
N ASP A 255 -0.02 -5.55 -20.16
CA ASP A 255 -0.32 -4.31 -19.42
C ASP A 255 0.91 -3.72 -18.71
N SER A 256 1.92 -4.55 -18.43
CA SER A 256 3.10 -4.17 -17.67
C SER A 256 4.27 -3.85 -18.58
N LYS A 257 4.52 -2.55 -18.78
CA LYS A 257 5.62 -2.07 -19.65
C LYS A 257 6.98 -2.31 -19.01
N THR A 258 7.04 -2.29 -17.69
CA THR A 258 8.21 -2.72 -16.92
C THR A 258 8.54 -4.19 -17.18
N GLU A 259 7.54 -5.08 -17.18
CA GLU A 259 7.73 -6.51 -17.44
C GLU A 259 8.16 -6.76 -18.88
N LEU A 260 7.54 -6.06 -19.85
CA LEU A 260 7.93 -6.13 -21.27
C LEU A 260 9.41 -5.78 -21.50
N MET A 261 9.85 -4.65 -20.95
CA MET A 261 11.25 -4.19 -21.03
C MET A 261 12.20 -5.14 -20.28
N MET A 262 11.85 -5.53 -19.05
CA MET A 262 12.66 -6.44 -18.24
C MET A 262 12.83 -7.81 -18.91
N ASN A 263 11.78 -8.36 -19.52
CA ASN A 263 11.85 -9.64 -20.22
C ASN A 263 12.85 -9.59 -21.39
N SER A 264 12.88 -8.49 -22.14
CA SER A 264 13.84 -8.29 -23.23
C SER A 264 15.27 -8.20 -22.68
N LEU A 265 15.48 -7.47 -21.59
CA LEU A 265 16.78 -7.35 -20.91
C LEU A 265 17.27 -8.71 -20.41
N VAL A 266 16.40 -9.45 -19.71
CA VAL A 266 16.68 -10.79 -19.16
C VAL A 266 16.99 -11.78 -20.27
N GLN A 267 16.29 -11.70 -21.40
CA GLN A 267 16.59 -12.52 -22.57
C GLN A 267 18.04 -12.29 -23.03
N GLY A 268 18.45 -11.03 -23.17
CA GLY A 268 19.83 -10.68 -23.53
C GLY A 268 20.87 -11.20 -22.53
N MET A 269 20.59 -11.05 -21.24
CA MET A 269 21.46 -11.54 -20.16
C MET A 269 21.63 -13.07 -20.22
N ARG A 270 20.54 -13.82 -20.43
CA ARG A 270 20.57 -15.28 -20.54
C ARG A 270 21.32 -15.74 -21.78
N GLU A 271 21.13 -15.08 -22.92
CA GLU A 271 21.87 -15.38 -24.16
C GLU A 271 23.37 -15.11 -24.03
N ALA A 272 23.78 -14.17 -23.16
CA ALA A 272 25.16 -13.92 -22.81
C ALA A 272 25.73 -14.88 -21.74
N GLY A 273 24.93 -15.86 -21.26
CA GLY A 273 25.39 -16.92 -20.36
C GLY A 273 25.17 -16.67 -18.87
N ALA A 274 24.40 -15.64 -18.47
CA ALA A 274 24.06 -15.41 -17.06
C ALA A 274 22.93 -16.33 -16.56
N ASP A 275 23.00 -16.73 -15.29
CA ASP A 275 21.93 -17.39 -14.55
C ASP A 275 21.02 -16.32 -13.95
N VAL A 276 19.80 -16.18 -14.50
CA VAL A 276 18.87 -15.09 -14.15
C VAL A 276 17.61 -15.61 -13.49
N ASP A 277 17.46 -15.34 -12.19
CA ASP A 277 16.24 -15.59 -11.41
C ASP A 277 15.33 -14.36 -11.46
N VAL A 278 14.10 -14.54 -11.94
CA VAL A 278 13.11 -13.46 -12.09
C VAL A 278 12.06 -13.57 -10.99
N VAL A 279 11.88 -12.48 -10.24
CA VAL A 279 10.91 -12.40 -9.15
C VAL A 279 9.94 -11.25 -9.36
N ASP A 280 8.66 -11.59 -9.48
CA ASP A 280 7.56 -10.63 -9.43
C ASP A 280 7.21 -10.29 -7.97
N LEU A 281 7.55 -9.08 -7.51
CA LEU A 281 7.26 -8.64 -6.14
C LEU A 281 5.76 -8.59 -5.82
N ARG A 282 4.90 -8.39 -6.83
CA ARG A 282 3.43 -8.46 -6.68
C ARG A 282 2.94 -9.83 -6.18
N LYS A 283 3.72 -10.90 -6.40
CA LYS A 283 3.43 -12.27 -5.95
C LYS A 283 4.04 -12.58 -4.58
N LYS A 284 4.76 -11.64 -3.97
CA LYS A 284 5.47 -11.81 -2.71
C LYS A 284 4.80 -11.00 -1.61
N LYS A 285 4.82 -11.54 -0.39
CA LYS A 285 4.41 -10.87 0.83
C LYS A 285 5.66 -10.40 1.55
N ILE A 286 5.90 -9.09 1.48
CA ILE A 286 7.00 -8.43 2.19
C ILE A 286 6.40 -7.36 3.08
N ASN A 287 6.65 -7.46 4.38
CA ASN A 287 6.21 -6.41 5.29
C ASN A 287 7.19 -5.23 5.21
N PRO A 288 6.70 -3.98 5.32
CA PRO A 288 7.56 -2.81 5.47
C PRO A 288 8.54 -2.95 6.64
N CYS A 289 9.67 -2.27 6.55
CA CYS A 289 10.62 -2.21 7.67
C CYS A 289 9.95 -1.52 8.87
N SER A 290 9.99 -2.16 10.04
CA SER A 290 9.44 -1.62 11.28
C SER A 290 10.39 -0.68 12.04
N GLY A 291 11.63 -0.52 11.56
CA GLY A 291 12.64 0.29 12.25
C GLY A 291 13.02 -0.26 13.64
N CYS A 292 12.79 -1.55 13.92
CA CYS A 292 13.06 -2.12 15.24
C CYS A 292 14.54 -2.39 15.54
N PHE A 293 15.42 -2.25 14.54
CA PHE A 293 16.87 -2.47 14.59
C PHE A 293 17.32 -3.82 15.19
N THR A 294 16.43 -4.81 15.24
CA THR A 294 16.79 -6.12 15.79
C THR A 294 17.83 -6.82 14.91
N CYS A 295 17.79 -6.58 13.59
CA CYS A 295 18.81 -7.04 12.65
C CYS A 295 20.20 -6.39 12.84
N TRP A 296 20.31 -5.32 13.62
CA TRP A 296 21.59 -4.73 14.00
C TRP A 296 22.03 -5.14 15.41
N THR A 297 21.07 -5.40 16.30
CA THR A 297 21.31 -5.58 17.74
C THR A 297 21.16 -7.04 18.18
N LYS A 298 19.94 -7.55 18.34
CA LYS A 298 19.70 -8.88 18.94
C LYS A 298 19.95 -10.04 17.98
N THR A 299 19.74 -9.83 16.69
CA THR A 299 19.98 -10.83 15.64
C THR A 299 20.81 -10.22 14.51
N PRO A 300 22.11 -9.92 14.75
CA PRO A 300 22.92 -9.21 13.79
C PRO A 300 22.91 -9.89 12.40
N GLY A 301 22.45 -9.17 11.38
CA GLY A 301 22.36 -9.64 9.99
C GLY A 301 21.09 -10.40 9.64
N VAL A 302 20.22 -10.65 10.61
CA VAL A 302 18.99 -11.44 10.43
C VAL A 302 17.80 -10.62 10.86
N CYS A 303 16.81 -10.46 9.98
CA CYS A 303 15.60 -9.73 10.32
C CYS A 303 14.59 -10.62 11.08
N ILE A 304 13.80 -10.02 11.97
CA ILE A 304 12.80 -10.72 12.79
C ILE A 304 11.49 -11.04 12.06
N HIS A 305 11.19 -10.34 10.96
CA HIS A 305 9.97 -10.61 10.22
C HIS A 305 10.08 -12.01 9.60
N LYS A 306 8.95 -12.72 9.53
CA LYS A 306 8.86 -14.04 8.91
C LYS A 306 7.98 -13.94 7.68
N ASP A 307 8.59 -13.59 6.57
CA ASP A 307 7.95 -13.25 5.30
C ASP A 307 8.86 -13.59 4.12
N ASP A 308 8.38 -13.40 2.89
CA ASP A 308 9.09 -13.88 1.70
C ASP A 308 10.47 -13.20 1.53
N MET A 309 10.62 -11.99 2.09
CA MET A 309 11.92 -11.31 2.11
C MET A 309 12.96 -12.07 2.92
N THR A 310 12.59 -12.57 4.10
CA THR A 310 13.54 -13.29 4.98
C THR A 310 13.73 -14.74 4.57
N SER A 311 12.69 -15.41 4.07
CA SER A 311 12.75 -16.82 3.71
C SER A 311 13.35 -17.09 2.32
N GLU A 312 13.28 -16.13 1.40
CA GLU A 312 13.65 -16.35 0.00
C GLU A 312 14.49 -15.20 -0.56
N LEU A 313 13.99 -13.97 -0.51
CA LEU A 313 14.55 -12.90 -1.35
C LEU A 313 15.88 -12.34 -0.84
N PHE A 314 16.03 -12.17 0.47
CA PHE A 314 17.29 -11.70 1.06
C PHE A 314 18.43 -12.73 0.90
N PRO A 315 18.21 -14.04 1.11
CA PRO A 315 19.19 -15.05 0.72
C PRO A 315 19.59 -15.01 -0.76
N LYS A 316 18.62 -14.88 -1.68
CA LYS A 316 18.91 -14.74 -3.12
C LYS A 316 19.71 -13.48 -3.42
N PHE A 317 19.33 -12.36 -2.81
CA PHE A 317 20.02 -11.08 -2.92
C PHE A 317 21.48 -11.17 -2.46
N LEU A 318 21.78 -11.85 -1.35
CA LEU A 318 23.17 -12.03 -0.90
C LEU A 318 23.99 -12.95 -1.81
N GLN A 319 23.34 -13.81 -2.59
CA GLN A 319 24.01 -14.78 -3.49
C GLN A 319 24.17 -14.27 -4.92
N SER A 320 23.52 -13.16 -5.29
CA SER A 320 23.60 -12.58 -6.63
C SER A 320 24.82 -11.69 -6.79
N ASP A 321 25.46 -11.76 -7.95
CA ASP A 321 26.52 -10.84 -8.36
C ASP A 321 25.92 -9.48 -8.78
N LEU A 322 24.70 -9.51 -9.34
CA LEU A 322 23.99 -8.36 -9.85
C LEU A 322 22.48 -8.45 -9.58
N VAL A 323 21.86 -7.32 -9.28
CA VAL A 323 20.42 -7.19 -9.09
C VAL A 323 19.86 -6.19 -10.10
N VAL A 324 18.84 -6.62 -10.86
CA VAL A 324 18.07 -5.72 -11.72
C VAL A 324 16.85 -5.25 -10.94
N TYR A 325 16.76 -3.94 -10.71
CA TYR A 325 15.62 -3.29 -10.08
C TYR A 325 14.70 -2.73 -11.16
N ALA A 326 13.77 -3.56 -11.65
CA ALA A 326 12.78 -3.16 -12.64
C ALA A 326 11.52 -2.62 -11.94
N SER A 327 11.30 -1.30 -12.02
CA SER A 327 10.15 -0.63 -11.39
C SER A 327 9.45 0.30 -12.38
N PRO A 328 8.11 0.39 -12.38
CA PRO A 328 7.44 1.52 -13.02
C PRO A 328 7.78 2.81 -12.26
N LEU A 329 7.76 3.95 -12.96
CA LEU A 329 7.98 5.26 -12.37
C LEU A 329 6.73 5.75 -11.63
N TYR A 330 6.73 5.71 -10.30
CA TYR A 330 5.64 6.13 -9.44
C TYR A 330 6.11 7.32 -8.59
N HIS A 331 5.39 8.44 -8.66
CA HIS A 331 5.82 9.70 -8.02
C HIS A 331 7.29 10.05 -8.31
N PHE A 332 7.69 9.93 -9.58
CA PHE A 332 9.04 10.23 -10.08
C PHE A 332 10.18 9.38 -9.46
N THR A 333 9.85 8.26 -8.80
CA THR A 333 10.81 7.30 -8.25
C THR A 333 10.30 5.86 -8.40
N VAL A 334 10.86 4.91 -7.65
CA VAL A 334 10.37 3.52 -7.61
C VAL A 334 9.04 3.42 -6.85
N ASN A 335 8.26 2.39 -7.10
CA ASN A 335 7.01 2.18 -6.37
C ASN A 335 7.23 1.61 -4.95
N ALA A 336 6.15 1.57 -4.16
CA ALA A 336 6.20 1.14 -2.76
C ALA A 336 6.68 -0.31 -2.56
N ALA A 337 6.36 -1.22 -3.49
CA ALA A 337 6.82 -2.61 -3.43
C ALA A 337 8.34 -2.71 -3.57
N MET A 338 8.92 -1.98 -4.56
CA MET A 338 10.36 -1.92 -4.73
C MET A 338 11.05 -1.24 -3.55
N LYS A 339 10.50 -0.12 -3.07
CA LYS A 339 11.05 0.59 -1.91
C LYS A 339 11.05 -0.29 -0.65
N THR A 340 9.98 -1.05 -0.45
CA THR A 340 9.88 -2.03 0.64
C THR A 340 10.98 -3.07 0.54
N PHE A 341 11.22 -3.66 -0.64
CA PHE A 341 12.34 -4.59 -0.83
C PHE A 341 13.69 -3.95 -0.45
N ILE A 342 13.97 -2.74 -0.96
CA ILE A 342 15.24 -2.04 -0.74
C ILE A 342 15.46 -1.72 0.75
N GLU A 343 14.46 -1.18 1.45
CA GLU A 343 14.56 -0.91 2.89
C GLU A 343 14.84 -2.16 3.72
N ARG A 344 14.32 -3.30 3.26
CA ARG A 344 14.47 -4.58 3.92
C ARG A 344 15.83 -5.23 3.67
N THR A 345 16.72 -4.62 2.87
CA THR A 345 18.12 -5.03 2.72
C THR A 345 19.04 -4.53 3.84
N LEU A 346 18.54 -3.67 4.75
CA LEU A 346 19.27 -3.14 5.92
C LEU A 346 20.13 -4.14 6.70
N PRO A 347 19.77 -5.43 6.88
CA PRO A 347 20.61 -6.39 7.61
C PRO A 347 22.03 -6.56 7.03
N ILE A 348 22.25 -6.15 5.78
CA ILE A 348 23.57 -6.13 5.16
C ILE A 348 24.53 -5.09 5.78
N LEU A 349 24.02 -4.10 6.51
CA LEU A 349 24.81 -3.05 7.16
C LEU A 349 25.16 -3.42 8.61
N GLN A 350 26.25 -2.83 9.10
CA GLN A 350 26.60 -2.75 10.51
C GLN A 350 26.09 -1.42 11.10
N PRO A 351 25.76 -1.35 12.41
CA PRO A 351 25.19 -0.15 13.02
C PRO A 351 26.20 0.98 13.27
N PHE A 352 27.50 0.75 13.03
CA PHE A 352 28.56 1.70 13.33
C PHE A 352 28.66 2.79 12.26
N LEU A 353 29.24 3.94 12.62
CA LEU A 353 29.50 5.04 11.71
C LEU A 353 31.00 5.11 11.44
N ASN A 354 31.37 4.99 10.18
CA ASN A 354 32.74 5.13 9.72
C ASN A 354 32.83 6.29 8.73
N GLU A 355 33.98 6.96 8.73
CA GLU A 355 34.32 7.84 7.64
C GLU A 355 34.49 7.01 6.35
N THR A 356 33.89 7.51 5.28
CA THR A 356 33.96 6.99 3.92
C THR A 356 34.75 7.99 3.07
N GLY A 357 35.22 7.57 1.89
CA GLY A 357 36.02 8.43 1.02
C GLY A 357 35.37 9.80 0.77
N GLY A 358 36.16 10.88 0.88
CA GLY A 358 35.69 12.25 0.66
C GLY A 358 35.04 12.93 1.87
N GLY A 359 35.30 12.46 3.10
CA GLY A 359 34.83 13.10 4.34
C GLY A 359 33.36 12.83 4.69
N ALA A 360 32.72 11.87 4.02
CA ALA A 360 31.32 11.50 4.27
C ALA A 360 31.23 10.37 5.32
N THR A 361 30.13 10.29 6.05
CA THR A 361 29.89 9.19 7.01
C THR A 361 29.01 8.11 6.41
N GLY A 362 29.36 6.84 6.64
CA GLY A 362 28.58 5.69 6.21
C GLY A 362 28.62 4.53 7.20
N HIS A 363 27.76 3.54 6.96
CA HIS A 363 27.74 2.30 7.73
C HIS A 363 28.67 1.26 7.08
N PRO A 364 29.55 0.59 7.85
CA PRO A 364 30.32 -0.54 7.35
C PRO A 364 29.41 -1.64 6.84
N LEU A 365 29.86 -2.36 5.81
CA LEU A 365 29.16 -3.52 5.30
C LEU A 365 29.40 -4.74 6.20
N ARG A 366 28.35 -5.52 6.41
CA ARG A 366 28.43 -6.88 6.98
C ARG A 366 28.66 -7.91 5.89
N GLN A 367 28.09 -7.67 4.71
CA GLN A 367 28.27 -8.47 3.50
C GLN A 367 28.34 -7.51 2.30
N PRO A 368 29.06 -7.85 1.21
CA PRO A 368 29.13 -6.99 0.03
C PRO A 368 27.75 -6.82 -0.62
N PHE A 369 27.46 -5.60 -1.10
CA PHE A 369 26.28 -5.36 -1.91
C PHE A 369 26.47 -5.92 -3.33
N PRO A 370 25.45 -6.58 -3.90
CA PRO A 370 25.42 -6.88 -5.32
C PRO A 370 25.51 -5.59 -6.16
N LYS A 371 26.01 -5.74 -7.39
CA LYS A 371 25.93 -4.68 -8.39
C LYS A 371 24.47 -4.41 -8.77
N ALA A 372 24.17 -3.20 -9.23
CA ALA A 372 22.81 -2.74 -9.46
C ALA A 372 22.61 -2.27 -10.90
N VAL A 373 21.55 -2.76 -11.55
CA VAL A 373 21.00 -2.21 -12.78
C VAL A 373 19.60 -1.69 -12.48
N ILE A 374 19.31 -0.46 -12.86
CA ILE A 374 17.98 0.11 -12.69
C ILE A 374 17.28 0.10 -14.04
N LEU A 375 16.07 -0.47 -14.08
CA LEU A 375 15.21 -0.41 -15.25
C LEU A 375 13.91 0.28 -14.86
N SER A 376 13.55 1.35 -15.56
CA SER A 376 12.31 2.07 -15.28
C SER A 376 11.62 2.56 -16.54
N VAL A 377 10.29 2.64 -16.46
CA VAL A 377 9.43 3.06 -17.57
C VAL A 377 8.46 4.13 -17.08
N ALA A 378 8.12 5.07 -17.96
CA ALA A 378 7.17 6.16 -17.69
C ALA A 378 6.15 6.29 -18.82
N GLY A 379 4.93 6.70 -18.46
CA GLY A 379 3.93 7.11 -19.45
C GLY A 379 4.22 8.47 -20.07
N PHE A 380 4.93 9.34 -19.34
CA PHE A 380 5.34 10.67 -19.84
C PHE A 380 6.38 10.57 -20.96
N PRO A 381 6.34 11.48 -21.95
CA PRO A 381 7.24 11.42 -23.10
C PRO A 381 8.63 12.04 -22.87
N GLU A 382 8.83 12.82 -21.80
CA GLU A 382 10.11 13.44 -21.48
C GLU A 382 11.04 12.49 -20.71
N MET A 383 12.34 12.59 -20.97
CA MET A 383 13.37 11.91 -20.16
C MET A 383 13.56 12.55 -18.78
N SER A 384 13.30 13.85 -18.63
CA SER A 384 13.51 14.58 -17.37
C SER A 384 12.62 14.07 -16.22
N VAL A 385 11.56 13.32 -16.51
CA VAL A 385 10.74 12.67 -15.47
C VAL A 385 11.53 11.64 -14.65
N PHE A 386 12.67 11.17 -15.16
CA PHE A 386 13.57 10.25 -14.46
C PHE A 386 14.67 10.97 -13.67
N ASP A 387 14.76 12.30 -13.68
CA ASP A 387 15.86 13.03 -13.03
C ASP A 387 15.92 12.75 -11.52
N GLN A 388 14.76 12.74 -10.86
CA GLN A 388 14.67 12.44 -9.43
C GLN A 388 15.03 10.98 -9.12
N LEU A 389 14.60 10.04 -9.97
CA LEU A 389 14.99 8.64 -9.85
C LEU A 389 16.51 8.49 -10.03
N SER A 390 17.09 9.14 -11.03
CA SER A 390 18.52 9.07 -11.34
C SER A 390 19.37 9.64 -10.21
N ALA A 391 18.98 10.80 -9.67
CA ALA A 391 19.64 11.39 -8.51
C ALA A 391 19.62 10.45 -7.30
N TRP A 392 18.46 9.84 -7.01
CA TRP A 392 18.30 8.89 -5.93
C TRP A 392 19.11 7.59 -6.13
N VAL A 393 19.12 7.05 -7.35
CA VAL A 393 19.88 5.85 -7.73
C VAL A 393 21.38 6.10 -7.60
N ARG A 394 21.89 7.20 -8.14
CA ARG A 394 23.31 7.56 -8.05
C ARG A 394 23.75 7.80 -6.61
N PHE A 395 22.88 8.39 -5.79
CA PHE A 395 23.12 8.53 -4.37
C PHE A 395 23.28 7.17 -3.67
N LEU A 396 22.36 6.23 -3.92
CA LEU A 396 22.36 4.93 -3.24
C LEU A 396 23.42 3.95 -3.77
N PHE A 397 23.54 3.82 -5.09
CA PHE A 397 24.35 2.77 -5.72
C PHE A 397 25.63 3.31 -6.38
N GLY A 398 25.67 4.60 -6.73
CA GLY A 398 26.80 5.22 -7.43
C GLY A 398 28.01 5.48 -6.51
N ARG A 399 27.79 5.92 -5.28
CA ARG A 399 28.87 6.29 -4.33
C ARG A 399 29.81 5.14 -3.99
N GLY A 400 29.32 3.90 -4.03
CA GLY A 400 30.12 2.69 -3.81
C GLY A 400 30.58 2.00 -5.11
N GLY A 401 30.40 2.63 -6.27
CA GLY A 401 30.71 2.02 -7.58
C GLY A 401 29.89 0.76 -7.88
N ASN A 402 28.69 0.63 -7.29
CA ASN A 402 27.83 -0.54 -7.45
C ASN A 402 26.82 -0.40 -8.59
N LEU A 403 26.54 0.82 -9.04
CA LEU A 403 25.68 1.09 -10.18
C LEU A 403 26.36 0.68 -11.49
N VAL A 404 25.74 -0.22 -12.24
CA VAL A 404 26.19 -0.71 -13.55
C VAL A 404 25.53 0.06 -14.69
N ALA A 405 24.21 0.22 -14.63
CA ALA A 405 23.46 0.91 -15.67
C ALA A 405 22.13 1.47 -15.16
N GLU A 406 21.72 2.57 -15.79
CA GLU A 406 20.39 3.16 -15.68
C GLU A 406 19.70 3.02 -17.06
N ILE A 407 18.65 2.20 -17.15
CA ILE A 407 17.92 1.91 -18.38
C ILE A 407 16.50 2.48 -18.23
N TYR A 408 16.25 3.62 -18.86
CA TYR A 408 14.98 4.33 -18.75
C TYR A 408 14.24 4.41 -20.07
N ARG A 409 12.91 4.29 -20.01
CA ARG A 409 12.05 4.39 -21.20
C ARG A 409 10.85 5.33 -20.97
N PRO A 410 10.85 6.52 -21.59
CA PRO A 410 9.69 7.40 -21.62
C PRO A 410 8.67 6.90 -22.64
N ALA A 411 7.45 7.45 -22.63
CA ALA A 411 6.39 7.09 -23.59
C ALA A 411 6.13 5.57 -23.67
N ALA A 412 6.30 4.84 -22.58
CA ALA A 412 6.32 3.39 -22.60
C ALA A 412 4.95 2.77 -22.95
N GLU A 413 3.86 3.51 -22.76
CA GLU A 413 2.52 3.07 -23.17
C GLU A 413 2.42 2.91 -24.71
N SER A 414 3.25 3.61 -25.49
CA SER A 414 3.29 3.47 -26.94
C SER A 414 3.91 2.15 -27.43
N LEU A 415 4.66 1.43 -26.58
CA LEU A 415 5.35 0.19 -26.95
C LEU A 415 4.41 -0.97 -27.32
N VAL A 416 3.14 -0.87 -26.94
CA VAL A 416 2.14 -1.92 -27.19
C VAL A 416 1.12 -1.51 -28.24
N LEU A 417 1.24 -0.30 -28.81
CA LEU A 417 0.32 0.16 -29.84
C LEU A 417 0.71 -0.50 -31.18
N PRO A 418 -0.23 -1.15 -31.88
CA PRO A 418 0.05 -1.83 -33.15
C PRO A 418 0.71 -0.92 -34.18
N PHE A 419 0.31 0.34 -34.23
CA PHE A 419 0.86 1.36 -35.13
C PHE A 419 2.37 1.58 -34.96
N PHE A 420 2.93 1.34 -33.76
CA PHE A 420 4.35 1.50 -33.48
C PHE A 420 5.10 0.18 -33.39
N LYS A 421 4.58 -0.91 -33.95
CA LYS A 421 5.13 -2.27 -33.79
C LYS A 421 6.60 -2.37 -34.21
N GLU A 422 6.97 -1.86 -35.39
CA GLU A 422 8.36 -1.95 -35.89
C GLU A 422 9.35 -1.21 -34.99
N LYS A 423 9.06 0.06 -34.66
CA LYS A 423 9.86 0.84 -33.72
C LYS A 423 9.93 0.22 -32.33
N SER A 424 8.83 -0.36 -31.86
CA SER A 424 8.78 -1.07 -30.57
C SER A 424 9.72 -2.28 -30.57
N GLN A 425 9.77 -3.04 -31.67
CA GLN A 425 10.69 -4.17 -31.83
C GLN A 425 12.15 -3.70 -31.83
N GLU A 426 12.47 -2.59 -32.48
CA GLU A 426 13.81 -2.00 -32.48
C GLU A 426 14.24 -1.61 -31.05
N ILE A 427 13.37 -0.90 -30.32
CA ILE A 427 13.61 -0.50 -28.92
C ILE A 427 13.84 -1.72 -28.04
N LEU A 428 12.97 -2.73 -28.10
CA LEU A 428 13.11 -3.96 -27.31
C LEU A 428 14.37 -4.75 -27.69
N GLY A 429 14.77 -4.71 -28.97
CA GLY A 429 16.05 -5.23 -29.45
C GLY A 429 17.25 -4.54 -28.80
N ALA A 430 17.23 -3.21 -28.69
CA ALA A 430 18.28 -2.47 -27.99
C ALA A 430 18.31 -2.78 -26.48
N VAL A 431 17.16 -2.99 -25.84
CA VAL A 431 17.10 -3.42 -24.42
C VAL A 431 17.70 -4.81 -24.24
N LYS A 432 17.44 -5.71 -25.18
CA LYS A 432 18.05 -7.04 -25.20
C LYS A 432 19.57 -6.96 -25.36
N GLU A 433 20.06 -6.11 -26.27
CA GLU A 433 21.49 -5.86 -26.46
C GLU A 433 22.15 -5.31 -25.19
N ALA A 434 21.50 -4.36 -24.50
CA ALA A 434 21.97 -3.86 -23.21
C ALA A 434 22.13 -4.99 -22.17
N GLY A 435 21.24 -6.00 -22.21
CA GLY A 435 21.34 -7.19 -21.35
C GLY A 435 22.59 -8.01 -21.64
N GLN A 436 23.00 -8.12 -22.91
CA GLN A 436 24.22 -8.81 -23.31
C GLN A 436 25.47 -8.04 -22.89
N GLU A 437 25.48 -6.71 -23.09
CA GLU A 437 26.58 -5.82 -22.69
C GLU A 437 26.80 -5.83 -21.17
N ILE A 438 25.74 -5.85 -20.36
CA ILE A 438 25.86 -5.94 -18.90
C ILE A 438 26.62 -7.20 -18.47
N VAL A 439 26.31 -8.35 -19.07
CA VAL A 439 26.93 -9.63 -18.70
C VAL A 439 28.39 -9.70 -19.17
N LYS A 440 28.69 -9.18 -20.37
CA LYS A 440 30.04 -9.22 -20.96
C LYS A 440 30.98 -8.18 -20.35
N ASP A 441 30.47 -6.96 -20.19
CA ASP A 441 31.29 -5.77 -19.99
C ASP A 441 30.97 -5.01 -18.70
N MET A 442 29.93 -5.41 -17.95
CA MET A 442 29.47 -4.72 -16.73
C MET A 442 29.19 -3.23 -16.94
N LYS A 443 28.67 -2.89 -18.13
CA LYS A 443 28.25 -1.55 -18.54
C LYS A 443 27.27 -1.66 -19.72
N VAL A 444 26.65 -0.55 -20.10
CA VAL A 444 25.84 -0.44 -21.32
C VAL A 444 26.41 0.68 -22.18
N ALA A 445 26.51 0.46 -23.49
CA ALA A 445 27.02 1.41 -24.46
C ALA A 445 26.06 2.62 -24.60
N PRO A 446 26.58 3.86 -24.73
CA PRO A 446 25.74 5.04 -24.95
C PRO A 446 24.82 4.93 -26.18
N GLU A 447 25.29 4.29 -27.25
CA GLU A 447 24.55 4.08 -28.50
C GLU A 447 23.36 3.14 -28.29
N THR A 448 23.53 2.12 -27.46
CA THR A 448 22.47 1.20 -27.06
C THR A 448 21.42 1.93 -26.22
N LEU A 449 21.82 2.76 -25.24
CA LEU A 449 20.90 3.60 -24.46
C LEU A 449 20.16 4.65 -25.32
N ALA A 450 20.82 5.22 -26.32
CA ALA A 450 20.20 6.16 -27.26
C ALA A 450 19.07 5.48 -28.06
N ARG A 451 19.28 4.25 -28.54
CA ARG A 451 18.23 3.45 -29.19
C ARG A 451 17.12 3.02 -28.23
N VAL A 452 17.43 2.78 -26.96
CA VAL A 452 16.39 2.51 -25.95
C VAL A 452 15.50 3.74 -25.72
N THR A 453 16.06 4.95 -25.76
CA THR A 453 15.36 6.21 -25.46
C THR A 453 14.82 6.94 -26.69
N GLN A 454 15.00 6.39 -27.89
CA GLN A 454 14.59 7.01 -29.15
C GLN A 454 13.10 7.37 -29.21
N ASP A 455 12.74 8.36 -30.03
CA ASP A 455 11.35 8.77 -30.20
C ASP A 455 10.52 7.71 -30.94
N ILE A 456 9.38 7.36 -30.35
CA ILE A 456 8.48 6.34 -30.89
C ILE A 456 7.34 6.94 -31.71
N ALA A 457 6.82 8.11 -31.30
CA ALA A 457 5.51 8.60 -31.75
C ALA A 457 5.53 9.91 -32.54
N GLY A 458 6.69 10.34 -33.06
CA GLY A 458 6.80 11.57 -33.83
C GLY A 458 6.84 12.83 -32.95
N GLY A 459 7.27 12.67 -31.70
CA GLY A 459 7.44 13.78 -30.75
C GLY A 459 6.43 13.82 -29.60
N LYS A 460 6.76 14.64 -28.61
CA LYS A 460 6.06 14.72 -27.32
C LYS A 460 4.62 15.21 -27.44
N GLU A 461 4.35 16.14 -28.36
CA GLU A 461 3.02 16.74 -28.50
C GLU A 461 1.98 15.73 -29.00
N VAL A 462 2.36 14.82 -29.90
CA VAL A 462 1.47 13.74 -30.35
C VAL A 462 1.08 12.85 -29.17
N ILE A 463 2.05 12.47 -28.35
CA ILE A 463 1.81 11.62 -27.16
C ILE A 463 0.89 12.35 -26.16
N ARG A 464 1.13 13.64 -25.90
CA ARG A 464 0.31 14.44 -24.99
C ARG A 464 -1.14 14.54 -25.45
N LYS A 465 -1.36 14.85 -26.73
CA LYS A 465 -2.72 14.95 -27.30
C LYS A 465 -3.44 13.61 -27.22
N MET A 466 -2.81 12.53 -27.66
CA MET A 466 -3.40 11.18 -27.61
C MET A 466 -3.71 10.73 -26.18
N ALA A 467 -2.79 10.95 -25.24
CA ALA A 467 -3.02 10.63 -23.84
C ALA A 467 -4.22 11.40 -23.28
N ASN A 468 -4.32 12.71 -23.56
CA ASN A 468 -5.44 13.53 -23.11
C ASN A 468 -6.78 13.07 -23.71
N LEU A 469 -6.83 12.71 -25.00
CA LEU A 469 -8.04 12.19 -25.64
C LEU A 469 -8.48 10.86 -25.01
N MET A 470 -7.52 9.95 -24.78
CA MET A 470 -7.81 8.66 -24.13
C MET A 470 -8.38 8.87 -22.72
N TRP A 471 -7.77 9.75 -21.92
CA TRP A 471 -8.26 10.05 -20.57
C TRP A 471 -9.63 10.73 -20.58
N LYS A 472 -9.86 11.71 -21.47
CA LYS A 472 -11.18 12.33 -21.65
C LYS A 472 -12.25 11.29 -22.00
N SER A 473 -11.92 10.36 -22.91
CA SER A 473 -12.81 9.28 -23.31
C SER A 473 -13.11 8.32 -22.16
N CYS A 474 -12.08 7.89 -21.41
CA CYS A 474 -12.27 7.04 -20.23
C CYS A 474 -13.16 7.70 -19.17
N ILE A 475 -12.98 9.00 -18.92
CA ILE A 475 -13.78 9.78 -17.97
C ILE A 475 -15.24 9.88 -18.44
N ALA A 476 -15.45 10.20 -19.72
CA ALA A 476 -16.79 10.34 -20.30
C ALA A 476 -17.58 9.03 -20.26
N GLU A 477 -16.91 7.91 -20.53
CA GLU A 477 -17.52 6.57 -20.52
C GLU A 477 -17.59 5.93 -19.12
N GLY A 478 -16.93 6.51 -18.11
CA GLY A 478 -16.85 5.95 -16.76
C GLY A 478 -16.09 4.61 -16.70
N ILE A 479 -15.05 4.45 -17.53
CA ILE A 479 -14.26 3.21 -17.63
C ILE A 479 -12.79 3.42 -17.31
N THR A 480 -12.12 2.35 -16.91
CA THR A 480 -10.66 2.34 -16.71
C THR A 480 -9.91 2.24 -18.05
N PRO A 481 -8.64 2.66 -18.11
CA PRO A 481 -7.81 2.46 -19.32
C PRO A 481 -7.71 0.99 -19.75
N ARG A 482 -7.78 0.05 -18.82
CA ARG A 482 -7.77 -1.38 -19.13
C ARG A 482 -9.06 -1.77 -19.86
N GLU A 483 -10.22 -1.40 -19.32
CA GLU A 483 -11.51 -1.64 -19.97
C GLU A 483 -11.60 -0.95 -21.33
N PHE A 484 -11.04 0.27 -21.45
CA PHE A 484 -10.96 1.01 -22.71
C PHE A 484 -10.22 0.20 -23.79
N MET A 485 -9.05 -0.35 -23.45
CA MET A 485 -8.27 -1.21 -24.35
C MET A 485 -8.98 -2.54 -24.66
N GLU A 486 -9.57 -3.20 -23.65
CA GLU A 486 -10.28 -4.47 -23.82
C GLU A 486 -11.54 -4.33 -24.71
N ARG A 487 -12.23 -3.18 -24.64
CA ARG A 487 -13.38 -2.87 -25.50
C ARG A 487 -12.98 -2.48 -26.92
N GLY A 488 -11.71 -2.08 -27.15
CA GLY A 488 -11.23 -1.60 -28.44
C GLY A 488 -11.94 -0.33 -28.90
N VAL A 489 -12.28 0.56 -27.96
CA VAL A 489 -12.94 1.84 -28.25
C VAL A 489 -11.88 2.83 -28.73
N ALA A 490 -12.15 3.57 -29.81
CA ALA A 490 -11.27 4.63 -30.27
C ALA A 490 -11.37 5.86 -29.34
N PRO A 491 -10.26 6.58 -29.05
CA PRO A 491 -10.34 7.85 -28.33
C PRO A 491 -11.22 8.83 -29.09
N ARG A 492 -12.19 9.48 -28.42
CA ARG A 492 -13.09 10.45 -29.04
C ARG A 492 -12.35 11.77 -29.30
N PRO A 493 -12.21 12.21 -30.55
CA PRO A 493 -11.68 13.53 -30.90
C PRO A 493 -12.59 14.67 -30.43
N ASP A 494 -11.97 15.81 -30.22
CA ASP A 494 -12.59 17.05 -29.74
C ASP A 494 -12.27 18.27 -30.64
N SER A 495 -11.57 18.04 -31.76
CA SER A 495 -11.25 19.04 -32.78
C SER A 495 -10.92 18.36 -34.11
N ILE A 496 -10.85 19.14 -35.19
CA ILE A 496 -10.44 18.63 -36.52
C ILE A 496 -9.01 18.08 -36.47
N GLU A 497 -8.11 18.74 -35.73
CA GLU A 497 -6.74 18.28 -35.56
C GLU A 497 -6.68 16.90 -34.87
N THR A 498 -7.40 16.74 -33.75
CA THR A 498 -7.43 15.47 -33.03
C THR A 498 -8.18 14.39 -33.81
N PHE A 499 -9.15 14.75 -34.64
CA PHE A 499 -9.79 13.84 -35.58
C PHE A 499 -8.80 13.34 -36.64
N MET A 500 -8.08 14.24 -37.31
CA MET A 500 -7.05 13.88 -38.28
C MET A 500 -6.02 12.91 -37.69
N MET A 501 -5.61 13.17 -36.45
CA MET A 501 -4.66 12.32 -35.72
C MET A 501 -5.23 10.92 -35.45
N VAL A 502 -6.39 10.83 -34.79
CA VAL A 502 -6.99 9.53 -34.41
C VAL A 502 -7.39 8.72 -35.63
N PHE A 503 -7.98 9.38 -36.64
CA PHE A 503 -8.43 8.72 -37.86
C PHE A 503 -7.25 8.13 -38.65
N SER A 504 -6.13 8.86 -38.75
CA SER A 504 -4.90 8.35 -39.37
C SER A 504 -4.30 7.16 -38.62
N MET A 505 -4.38 7.16 -37.28
CA MET A 505 -3.88 6.03 -36.47
C MET A 505 -4.72 4.77 -36.61
N GLY A 506 -6.01 4.90 -36.97
CA GLY A 506 -6.89 3.76 -37.26
C GLY A 506 -6.71 3.17 -38.65
N PHE A 507 -5.87 3.76 -39.50
CA PHE A 507 -5.64 3.29 -40.86
C PHE A 507 -4.98 1.90 -40.89
N ASN A 508 -5.52 1.00 -41.70
CA ASN A 508 -5.01 -0.35 -41.91
C ASN A 508 -4.26 -0.45 -43.25
N PRO A 509 -2.92 -0.46 -43.26
CA PRO A 509 -2.13 -0.51 -44.48
C PRO A 509 -2.29 -1.82 -45.28
N ASP A 510 -2.63 -2.93 -44.61
CA ASP A 510 -2.86 -4.23 -45.26
C ASP A 510 -4.20 -4.22 -46.01
N ALA A 511 -5.26 -3.71 -45.38
CA ALA A 511 -6.58 -3.60 -46.00
C ALA A 511 -6.64 -2.54 -47.12
N ALA A 512 -5.77 -1.53 -47.05
CA ALA A 512 -5.65 -0.52 -48.09
C ALA A 512 -5.13 -1.10 -49.41
N GLY A 513 -4.16 -2.05 -49.38
CA GLY A 513 -3.54 -2.59 -50.58
C GLY A 513 -3.06 -1.48 -51.53
N GLU A 514 -3.46 -1.56 -52.80
CA GLU A 514 -3.13 -0.56 -53.85
C GLU A 514 -4.14 0.60 -53.94
N THR A 515 -4.98 0.80 -52.91
CA THR A 515 -5.99 1.87 -52.93
C THR A 515 -5.30 3.24 -53.02
N LYS A 516 -5.67 4.02 -54.04
CA LYS A 516 -5.32 5.42 -54.21
C LYS A 516 -6.60 6.25 -54.13
N ALA A 517 -6.73 7.08 -53.10
CA ALA A 517 -7.95 7.84 -52.86
C ALA A 517 -7.71 9.11 -52.03
N ILE A 518 -8.53 10.12 -52.25
CA ILE A 518 -8.64 11.35 -51.46
C ILE A 518 -10.00 11.37 -50.78
N LEU A 519 -10.00 11.22 -49.46
CA LEU A 519 -11.20 11.25 -48.61
C LEU A 519 -11.34 12.65 -48.00
N GLN A 520 -12.40 13.37 -48.35
CA GLN A 520 -12.72 14.70 -47.84
C GLN A 520 -13.79 14.61 -46.75
N PHE A 521 -13.56 15.32 -45.64
CA PHE A 521 -14.54 15.54 -44.58
C PHE A 521 -14.86 17.02 -44.47
N HIS A 522 -16.15 17.33 -44.37
CA HIS A 522 -16.69 18.65 -44.03
C HIS A 522 -17.55 18.52 -42.78
N PHE A 523 -17.14 19.21 -41.71
CA PHE A 523 -17.81 19.17 -40.43
C PHE A 523 -18.62 20.44 -40.17
N SER A 524 -19.80 20.26 -39.57
CA SER A 524 -20.69 21.32 -39.11
C SER A 524 -21.07 21.15 -37.63
N GLY A 525 -21.70 22.16 -37.04
CA GLY A 525 -22.15 22.14 -35.64
C GLY A 525 -21.23 22.97 -34.73
N GLU A 526 -20.95 22.49 -33.51
CA GLU A 526 -20.08 23.22 -32.58
C GLU A 526 -18.61 23.25 -33.04
N THR A 527 -18.16 22.19 -33.74
CA THR A 527 -16.86 22.12 -34.39
C THR A 527 -17.06 22.15 -35.91
N GLU A 528 -16.68 23.24 -36.55
CA GLU A 528 -16.82 23.43 -38.00
C GLU A 528 -15.46 23.48 -38.69
N GLY A 529 -15.40 22.95 -39.91
CA GLY A 529 -14.23 23.06 -40.77
C GLY A 529 -14.10 21.88 -41.72
N SER A 530 -12.93 21.71 -42.31
CA SER A 530 -12.70 20.70 -43.35
C SER A 530 -11.31 20.12 -43.23
N CYS A 531 -11.18 18.83 -43.51
CA CYS A 531 -9.89 18.15 -43.63
C CYS A 531 -10.00 17.04 -44.67
N HIS A 532 -8.85 16.58 -45.18
CA HIS A 532 -8.84 15.47 -46.11
C HIS A 532 -7.68 14.51 -45.85
N PHE A 533 -7.84 13.28 -46.30
CA PHE A 533 -6.85 12.22 -46.18
C PHE A 533 -6.48 11.71 -47.56
N ARG A 534 -5.18 11.71 -47.87
CA ARG A 534 -4.64 11.10 -49.08
C ARG A 534 -4.13 9.70 -48.72
N ILE A 535 -4.69 8.69 -49.37
CA ILE A 535 -4.25 7.30 -49.27
C ILE A 535 -3.50 6.97 -50.54
N GLU A 536 -2.23 6.58 -50.42
CA GLU A 536 -1.40 6.13 -51.54
C GLU A 536 -0.23 5.29 -51.01
N ASN A 537 0.18 4.25 -51.76
CA ASN A 537 1.33 3.40 -51.41
C ASN A 537 1.25 2.83 -49.98
N ARG A 538 0.05 2.41 -49.56
CA ARG A 538 -0.22 1.87 -48.21
C ARG A 538 0.10 2.87 -47.09
N ARG A 539 0.09 4.16 -47.39
CA ARG A 539 0.26 5.26 -46.43
C ARG A 539 -0.96 6.16 -46.45
N ILE A 540 -1.17 6.84 -45.33
CA ILE A 540 -2.17 7.88 -45.18
C ILE A 540 -1.48 9.19 -44.79
N GLU A 541 -1.90 10.27 -45.44
CA GLU A 541 -1.48 11.63 -45.12
C GLU A 541 -2.74 12.44 -44.79
N ALA A 542 -2.79 13.02 -43.59
CA ALA A 542 -3.86 13.91 -43.17
C ALA A 542 -3.49 15.37 -43.44
N ILE A 543 -4.40 16.12 -44.05
CA ILE A 543 -4.17 17.48 -44.50
C ILE A 543 -5.36 18.35 -44.07
N ASP A 544 -5.05 19.48 -43.43
CA ASP A 544 -6.06 20.46 -43.04
C ASP A 544 -6.65 21.18 -44.27
N GLY A 545 -7.95 21.45 -44.25
CA GLY A 545 -8.66 22.12 -45.32
C GLY A 545 -9.21 21.21 -46.42
N ARG A 546 -9.53 21.83 -47.57
CA ARG A 546 -10.23 21.19 -48.69
C ARG A 546 -9.26 20.67 -49.75
N ALA A 547 -9.52 19.46 -50.24
CA ALA A 547 -8.89 18.93 -51.44
C ALA A 547 -9.50 19.58 -52.70
N GLN A 548 -8.71 19.71 -53.76
CA GLN A 548 -9.22 20.21 -55.05
C GLN A 548 -10.15 19.19 -55.74
N ASN A 549 -9.76 17.92 -55.76
CA ASN A 549 -10.49 16.84 -56.44
C ASN A 549 -10.61 15.64 -55.49
N PRO A 550 -11.56 15.64 -54.54
CA PRO A 550 -11.78 14.51 -53.65
C PRO A 550 -12.51 13.37 -54.37
N ASP A 551 -12.11 12.12 -54.10
CA ASP A 551 -12.77 10.93 -54.63
C ASP A 551 -14.05 10.61 -53.84
N LEU A 552 -14.05 10.87 -52.54
CA LEU A 552 -15.21 10.76 -51.65
C LEU A 552 -15.28 12.01 -50.76
N THR A 553 -16.44 12.63 -50.67
CA THR A 553 -16.72 13.74 -49.75
C THR A 553 -17.81 13.35 -48.77
N ILE A 554 -17.55 13.53 -47.47
CA ILE A 554 -18.49 13.28 -46.37
C ILE A 554 -18.79 14.60 -45.68
N GLU A 555 -20.07 14.97 -45.64
CA GLU A 555 -20.60 16.14 -44.95
C GLU A 555 -21.41 15.68 -43.73
N SER A 556 -20.94 15.97 -42.51
CA SER A 556 -21.56 15.49 -41.27
C SER A 556 -21.46 16.53 -40.16
N PRO A 557 -22.43 16.61 -39.24
CA PRO A 557 -22.17 17.19 -37.92
C PRO A 557 -20.96 16.51 -37.27
N PHE A 558 -20.07 17.28 -36.63
CA PHE A 558 -18.84 16.73 -36.04
C PHE A 558 -19.15 15.66 -34.98
N GLU A 559 -20.03 15.98 -34.03
CA GLU A 559 -20.40 15.08 -32.93
C GLU A 559 -21.01 13.76 -33.42
N LEU A 560 -21.82 13.82 -34.49
CA LEU A 560 -22.40 12.62 -35.11
C LEU A 560 -21.31 11.71 -35.66
N TRP A 561 -20.32 12.28 -36.36
CA TRP A 561 -19.23 11.48 -36.91
C TRP A 561 -18.35 10.88 -35.81
N MET A 562 -18.16 11.60 -34.70
CA MET A 562 -17.45 11.07 -33.55
C MET A 562 -18.22 9.93 -32.88
N ASP A 563 -19.55 9.97 -32.86
CA ASP A 563 -20.38 8.85 -32.40
C ASP A 563 -20.25 7.63 -33.31
N ILE A 564 -20.22 7.83 -34.63
CA ILE A 564 -19.96 6.76 -35.59
C ILE A 564 -18.58 6.14 -35.36
N MET A 565 -17.55 6.97 -35.26
CA MET A 565 -16.16 6.51 -35.10
C MET A 565 -15.92 5.79 -33.77
N THR A 566 -16.63 6.17 -32.71
CA THR A 566 -16.55 5.53 -31.38
C THR A 566 -17.51 4.35 -31.22
N GLY A 567 -18.26 3.99 -32.26
CA GLY A 567 -19.21 2.87 -32.26
C GLY A 567 -20.50 3.12 -31.48
N LYS A 568 -20.80 4.38 -31.13
CA LYS A 568 -22.05 4.79 -30.47
C LYS A 568 -23.22 4.93 -31.45
N ALA A 569 -22.93 5.19 -32.73
CA ALA A 569 -23.90 5.23 -33.79
C ALA A 569 -23.46 4.33 -34.96
N ASP A 570 -24.42 3.71 -35.63
CA ASP A 570 -24.15 2.95 -36.84
C ASP A 570 -24.07 3.89 -38.05
N GLY A 571 -22.93 3.93 -38.73
CA GLY A 571 -22.71 4.85 -39.85
C GLY A 571 -23.67 4.61 -41.01
N GLN A 572 -23.98 3.35 -41.33
CA GLN A 572 -24.89 3.03 -42.43
C GLN A 572 -26.32 3.50 -42.12
N GLN A 573 -26.79 3.28 -40.90
CA GLN A 573 -28.10 3.75 -40.45
C GLN A 573 -28.17 5.28 -40.46
N MET A 574 -27.16 5.98 -39.94
CA MET A 574 -27.13 7.45 -39.93
C MET A 574 -27.13 8.05 -41.34
N PHE A 575 -26.52 7.36 -42.32
CA PHE A 575 -26.61 7.76 -43.73
C PHE A 575 -28.02 7.57 -44.29
N MET A 576 -28.64 6.41 -44.06
CA MET A 576 -30.00 6.10 -44.53
C MET A 576 -31.04 7.06 -43.94
N ASP A 577 -30.86 7.46 -42.68
CA ASP A 577 -31.68 8.45 -41.98
C ASP A 577 -31.37 9.90 -42.39
N GLN A 578 -30.49 10.10 -43.37
CA GLN A 578 -30.07 11.40 -43.91
C GLN A 578 -29.46 12.34 -42.84
N LYS A 579 -28.83 11.78 -41.81
CA LYS A 579 -28.17 12.54 -40.73
C LYS A 579 -26.80 13.08 -41.14
N TYR A 580 -26.18 12.48 -42.15
CA TYR A 580 -25.03 13.00 -42.87
C TYR A 580 -25.16 12.72 -44.37
N ARG A 581 -24.34 13.37 -45.20
CA ARG A 581 -24.32 13.19 -46.65
C ARG A 581 -22.96 12.71 -47.13
N ALA A 582 -22.95 11.93 -48.20
CA ALA A 582 -21.74 11.51 -48.88
C ALA A 582 -21.93 11.66 -50.40
N THR A 583 -20.89 12.12 -51.10
CA THR A 583 -20.86 12.28 -52.56
C THR A 583 -19.52 11.79 -53.13
N GLY A 584 -19.52 11.30 -54.38
CA GLY A 584 -18.34 10.70 -55.02
C GLY A 584 -18.41 9.18 -55.07
N ASP A 585 -17.27 8.51 -54.88
CA ASP A 585 -17.16 7.04 -54.95
C ASP A 585 -17.66 6.36 -53.67
N PHE A 586 -18.91 5.89 -53.70
CA PHE A 586 -19.54 5.16 -52.59
C PHE A 586 -18.85 3.82 -52.26
N SER A 587 -18.06 3.25 -53.15
CA SER A 587 -17.30 2.03 -52.84
C SER A 587 -16.26 2.29 -51.73
N LEU A 588 -15.69 3.51 -51.69
CA LEU A 588 -14.81 3.95 -50.62
C LEU A 588 -15.55 4.10 -49.29
N LEU A 589 -16.78 4.63 -49.31
CA LEU A 589 -17.61 4.79 -48.11
C LEU A 589 -17.91 3.44 -47.46
N ILE A 590 -18.28 2.43 -48.25
CA ILE A 590 -18.55 1.06 -47.77
C ILE A 590 -17.28 0.41 -47.21
N ARG A 591 -16.13 0.68 -47.83
CA ARG A 591 -14.83 0.15 -47.41
C ARG A 591 -14.22 0.91 -46.23
N LEU A 592 -14.80 2.02 -45.75
CA LEU A 592 -14.22 2.79 -44.64
C LEU A 592 -13.98 1.91 -43.40
N SER A 593 -14.90 1.01 -43.05
CA SER A 593 -14.72 0.10 -41.90
C SER A 593 -13.60 -0.92 -42.09
N GLN A 594 -13.19 -1.21 -43.33
CA GLN A 594 -12.06 -2.08 -43.64
C GLN A 594 -10.75 -1.30 -43.65
N LEU A 595 -10.77 -0.08 -44.21
CA LEU A 595 -9.63 0.82 -44.26
C LEU A 595 -9.30 1.41 -42.88
N PHE A 596 -10.32 1.56 -42.04
CA PHE A 596 -10.30 2.18 -40.71
C PHE A 596 -11.17 1.33 -39.77
N GLY A 597 -10.63 0.23 -39.25
CA GLY A 597 -11.37 -0.67 -38.37
C GLY A 597 -10.48 -1.73 -37.71
N LYS A 598 -10.80 -1.97 -36.42
CA LYS A 598 -10.07 -2.72 -35.36
C LYS A 598 -8.59 -2.98 -35.54
#